data_AF-A0A1F2WDZ2-F1
#
_entry.id   AF-A0A1F2WDZ2-F1
#
_cell.length_a   1.000
_cell.length_b   1.000
_cell.length_c   1.000
_cell.angle_alpha   90.00
_cell.angle_beta   90.00
_cell.angle_gamma   90.00
#
_symmetry.space_group_name_H-M   'P 1'
#
loop_
_entity.id
_entity.type
_entity.pdbx_description
1 polymer ?
#
loop_
_entity_poly.entity_id
_entity_poly.type
_entity_poly.pdbx_seq_one_letter_code
_entity_poly.pdbx_strand_id
1 'polypeptide(L)'
;MDGYNAAFLITGSRDPRAGRERLLATLDRLRRVARGALRVVVVFDSGLEAAFDEALPSTVEVRYTAEAGGGDREIAELAAELGGARVVVSTDREVREAAEVAGALALWSEALVEWEKRR
;
A
#
# COMPACT_ATOMS: atom_id res chain seq x y z
N MET A 1 1.07 -3.26 -0.97
CA MET A 1 1.76 -1.99 -0.63
C MET A 1 1.86 -1.90 0.87
N ASP A 2 2.97 -1.41 1.40
CA ASP A 2 3.11 -1.06 2.82
C ASP A 2 2.39 0.27 3.09
N GLY A 3 1.34 0.20 3.91
CA GLY A 3 0.46 1.32 4.23
C GLY A 3 1.11 2.38 5.12
N TYR A 4 1.93 2.01 6.10
CA TYR A 4 2.51 3.01 7.02
C TYR A 4 3.59 3.82 6.33
N ASN A 5 4.51 3.14 5.63
CA ASN A 5 5.59 3.81 4.92
C ASN A 5 5.03 4.70 3.80
N ALA A 6 4.05 4.22 3.02
CA ALA A 6 3.42 5.03 1.98
C ALA A 6 2.66 6.24 2.55
N ALA A 7 1.89 6.05 3.63
CA ALA A 7 1.15 7.14 4.29
C ALA A 7 2.09 8.23 4.83
N PHE A 8 3.18 7.81 5.48
CA PHE A 8 4.19 8.73 6.00
C PHE A 8 4.85 9.52 4.85
N LEU A 9 5.22 8.87 3.76
CA LEU A 9 5.86 9.54 2.61
C LEU A 9 4.94 10.53 1.89
N ILE A 10 3.64 10.24 1.81
CA ILE A 10 2.66 11.15 1.19
C ILE A 10 2.40 12.38 2.06
N THR A 11 2.28 12.20 3.37
CA THR A 11 1.81 13.26 4.27
C THR A 11 2.92 14.01 5.00
N GLY A 12 4.06 13.36 5.23
CA GLY A 12 5.08 13.81 6.20
C GLY A 12 4.58 13.83 7.65
N SER A 13 3.34 13.37 7.90
CA SER A 13 2.69 13.43 9.20
C SER A 13 3.11 12.25 10.06
N ARG A 14 3.31 12.50 11.36
CA ARG A 14 3.46 11.45 12.37
C ARG A 14 2.11 10.98 12.94
N ASP A 15 1.01 11.63 12.57
CA ASP A 15 -0.34 11.18 12.90
C ASP A 15 -0.74 10.02 11.96
N PRO A 16 -0.80 8.77 12.46
CA PRO A 16 -1.09 7.63 11.61
C PRO A 16 -2.52 7.64 11.07
N ARG A 17 -3.48 8.29 11.75
CA ARG A 17 -4.86 8.43 11.27
C ARG A 17 -4.91 9.28 10.01
N ALA A 18 -4.38 10.50 10.12
CA ALA A 18 -4.35 11.45 9.01
C ALA A 18 -3.53 10.89 7.82
N GLY A 19 -2.43 10.19 8.13
CA GLY A 19 -1.64 9.46 7.13
C GLY A 19 -2.46 8.42 6.37
N ARG A 20 -3.15 7.54 7.10
CA ARG A 20 -4.02 6.49 6.53
C ARG A 20 -5.15 7.09 5.69
N GLU A 21 -5.89 8.07 6.23
CA GLU A 21 -6.99 8.73 5.52
C GLU A 21 -6.52 9.35 4.19
N ARG A 22 -5.37 10.05 4.22
CA ARG A 22 -4.81 10.64 3.01
C ARG A 22 -4.37 9.57 2.00
N LEU A 23 -3.69 8.52 2.45
CA LEU A 23 -3.27 7.41 1.57
C LEU A 23 -4.49 6.76 0.90
N LEU A 24 -5.55 6.45 1.65
CA LEU A 24 -6.75 5.83 1.09
C LEU A 24 -7.43 6.76 0.06
N ALA A 25 -7.55 8.05 0.35
CA ALA A 25 -8.09 9.02 -0.61
C ALA A 25 -7.25 9.13 -1.89
N THR A 26 -5.92 9.09 -1.76
CA THR A 26 -4.96 9.03 -2.87
C THR A 26 -5.18 7.79 -3.73
N LEU A 27 -5.33 6.62 -3.11
CA LEU A 27 -5.50 5.34 -3.82
C LEU A 27 -6.89 5.19 -4.46
N ASP A 28 -7.96 5.67 -3.81
CA ASP A 28 -9.28 5.74 -4.43
C ASP A 28 -9.27 6.64 -5.67
N ARG A 29 -8.50 7.73 -5.64
CA ARG A 29 -8.30 8.56 -6.83
C ARG A 29 -7.50 7.84 -7.92
N LEU A 30 -6.43 7.12 -7.55
CA LEU A 30 -5.65 6.31 -8.49
C LEU A 30 -6.54 5.30 -9.21
N ARG A 31 -7.41 4.61 -8.47
CA ARG A 31 -8.41 3.67 -9.02
C ARG A 31 -9.35 4.35 -10.01
N ARG A 32 -9.84 5.56 -9.70
CA ARG A 32 -10.75 6.31 -10.59
C ARG A 32 -10.13 6.69 -11.93
N VAL A 33 -8.82 6.90 -11.99
CA VAL A 33 -8.13 7.29 -13.24
C VAL A 33 -7.48 6.12 -13.96
N ALA A 34 -7.44 4.93 -13.34
CA ALA A 34 -6.92 3.73 -13.98
C ALA A 34 -7.81 3.31 -15.16
N ARG A 35 -7.18 2.87 -16.25
CA ARG A 35 -7.91 2.27 -17.38
C ARG A 35 -8.27 0.82 -17.03
N GLY A 36 -9.48 0.61 -16.53
CA GLY A 36 -10.01 -0.71 -16.19
C GLY A 36 -10.14 -0.96 -14.70
N ALA A 37 -10.56 -2.17 -14.33
CA ALA A 37 -10.74 -2.56 -12.93
C ALA A 37 -9.36 -2.70 -12.24
N LEU A 38 -9.01 -1.72 -11.41
CA LEU A 38 -7.81 -1.78 -10.56
C LEU A 38 -8.19 -2.24 -9.15
N ARG A 39 -7.74 -3.43 -8.76
CA ARG A 39 -7.76 -3.87 -7.35
C ARG A 39 -6.53 -3.29 -6.66
N VAL A 40 -6.74 -2.64 -5.52
CA VAL A 40 -5.66 -2.08 -4.69
C VAL A 40 -5.74 -2.73 -3.31
N VAL A 41 -4.61 -3.28 -2.87
CA VAL A 41 -4.44 -3.91 -1.56
C VAL A 41 -3.33 -3.17 -0.80
N VAL A 42 -3.68 -2.65 0.38
CA VAL A 42 -2.76 -1.99 1.30
C VAL A 42 -2.64 -2.86 2.55
N VAL A 43 -1.41 -3.16 2.93
CA VAL A 43 -1.07 -3.94 4.11
C VAL A 43 -0.55 -2.97 5.17
N PHE A 44 -1.18 -2.96 6.33
CA PHE A 44 -0.70 -2.25 7.51
C PHE A 44 -0.20 -3.26 8.52
N ASP A 45 0.85 -2.90 9.24
CA ASP A 45 1.34 -3.68 10.36
C ASP A 45 0.36 -3.58 11.56
N SER A 46 -0.10 -4.70 12.09
CA SER A 46 -1.07 -4.72 13.20
C SER A 46 -0.54 -4.26 14.54
N GLY A 47 0.78 -4.12 14.71
CA GLY A 47 1.38 -3.55 15.93
C GLY A 47 0.86 -2.14 16.26
N LEU A 48 0.19 -1.48 15.31
CA LEU A 48 -0.36 -0.14 15.40
C LEU A 48 -1.90 -0.09 15.25
N GLU A 49 -2.57 -1.25 15.15
CA GLU A 49 -3.99 -1.41 14.77
C GLU A 49 -4.99 -1.00 15.85
N ALA A 50 -4.62 -1.11 17.14
CA ALA A 50 -5.53 -0.86 18.26
C ALA A 50 -6.13 0.56 18.32
N ALA A 51 -5.71 1.47 17.44
CA ALA A 51 -6.17 2.85 17.39
C ALA A 51 -7.17 3.20 16.27
N PHE A 52 -7.46 2.30 15.30
CA PHE A 52 -8.16 2.71 14.05
C PHE A 52 -9.36 1.84 13.63
N ASP A 53 -10.14 1.35 14.59
CA ASP A 53 -11.30 0.46 14.43
C ASP A 53 -12.51 1.07 13.67
N GLU A 54 -12.39 2.30 13.18
CA GLU A 54 -13.36 2.88 12.25
C GLU A 54 -13.03 2.43 10.82
N ALA A 55 -13.88 1.56 10.28
CA ALA A 55 -13.91 1.20 8.87
C ALA A 55 -14.19 2.47 8.04
N LEU A 56 -13.14 3.07 7.49
CA LEU A 56 -13.28 4.14 6.52
C LEU A 56 -13.95 3.57 5.26
N PRO A 57 -14.98 4.21 4.71
CA PRO A 57 -15.57 3.80 3.44
C PRO A 57 -14.57 4.07 2.32
N SER A 58 -13.75 3.07 2.00
CA SER A 58 -12.82 3.10 0.86
C SER A 58 -13.06 1.87 0.00
N THR A 59 -12.84 2.01 -1.31
CA THR A 59 -12.91 0.85 -2.23
C THR A 59 -11.59 0.05 -2.25
N VAL A 60 -10.59 0.52 -1.51
CA VAL A 60 -9.29 -0.10 -1.31
C VAL A 60 -9.42 -1.24 -0.30
N GLU A 61 -8.86 -2.40 -0.63
CA GLU A 61 -8.76 -3.52 0.31
C GLU A 61 -7.64 -3.22 1.29
N VAL A 62 -7.99 -3.19 2.58
CA VAL A 62 -7.04 -2.97 3.67
C VAL A 62 -6.85 -4.29 4.40
N ARG A 63 -5.60 -4.69 4.58
CA ARG A 63 -5.20 -5.87 5.35
C ARG A 63 -4.32 -5.44 6.50
N TYR A 64 -4.45 -6.14 7.61
CA TYR A 64 -3.59 -6.00 8.78
C TYR A 64 -2.82 -7.31 8.97
N THR A 65 -1.55 -7.22 9.29
CA THR A 65 -0.71 -8.40 9.55
C THR A 65 -1.11 -9.05 10.86
N ALA A 66 -0.83 -10.33 11.09
CA ALA A 66 -1.09 -10.92 12.41
C ALA A 66 -0.03 -10.51 13.47
N GLU A 67 1.18 -10.20 13.01
CA GLU A 67 2.35 -9.90 13.84
C GLU A 67 3.06 -8.63 13.37
N ALA A 68 3.72 -7.97 14.31
CA ALA A 68 4.60 -6.85 14.02
C ALA A 68 5.79 -7.27 13.15
N GLY A 69 6.10 -6.47 12.12
CA GLY A 69 7.09 -6.78 11.09
C GLY A 69 6.59 -7.74 10.00
N GLY A 70 5.32 -8.16 10.04
CA GLY A 70 4.77 -9.11 9.05
C GLY A 70 4.42 -8.50 7.68
N GLY A 71 4.48 -7.17 7.54
CA GLY A 71 3.95 -6.46 6.38
C GLY A 71 4.65 -6.83 5.08
N ASP A 72 5.97 -6.88 5.13
CA ASP A 72 6.82 -7.20 3.98
C ASP A 72 6.57 -8.61 3.45
N ARG A 73 6.45 -9.56 4.37
CA ARG A 73 6.15 -10.96 4.06
C ARG A 73 4.76 -11.11 3.42
N GLU A 74 3.73 -10.51 4.02
CA GLU A 74 2.35 -10.54 3.46
C GLU A 74 2.32 -9.91 2.05
N ILE A 75 3.04 -8.81 1.83
CA ILE A 75 3.11 -8.18 0.49
C ILE A 75 3.77 -9.10 -0.53
N ALA A 76 4.86 -9.77 -0.16
CA ALA A 76 5.55 -10.71 -1.04
C ALA A 76 4.69 -11.94 -1.35
N GLU A 77 4.01 -12.51 -0.34
CA GLU A 77 3.08 -13.63 -0.51
C GLU A 77 1.91 -13.23 -1.42
N LEU A 78 1.29 -12.07 -1.20
CA LEU A 78 0.27 -11.52 -2.09
C LEU A 78 0.75 -11.32 -3.52
N ALA A 79 1.99 -10.84 -3.72
CA ALA A 79 2.56 -10.65 -5.04
C ALA A 79 2.73 -11.98 -5.79
N ALA A 80 3.03 -13.06 -5.07
CA ALA A 80 3.19 -14.41 -5.63
C ALA A 80 1.85 -15.12 -5.89
N GLU A 81 0.86 -14.95 -5.03
CA GLU A 81 -0.42 -15.67 -5.11
C GLU A 81 -1.42 -15.02 -6.06
N LEU A 82 -1.40 -13.69 -6.17
CA LEU A 82 -2.34 -12.99 -7.05
C LEU A 82 -2.01 -13.25 -8.53
N GLY A 83 -3.03 -13.56 -9.31
CA GLY A 83 -2.91 -13.70 -10.76
C GLY A 83 -2.86 -12.36 -11.51
N GLY A 84 -2.41 -12.40 -12.76
CA GLY A 84 -2.47 -11.27 -13.69
C GLY A 84 -1.33 -10.26 -13.56
N ALA A 85 -1.51 -9.07 -14.15
CA ALA A 85 -0.55 -7.99 -14.07
C ALA A 85 -0.61 -7.33 -12.68
N ARG A 86 0.53 -7.30 -11.99
CA ARG A 86 0.64 -6.83 -10.61
C ARG A 86 1.65 -5.70 -10.53
N VAL A 87 1.36 -4.73 -9.65
CA VAL A 87 2.29 -3.66 -9.29
C VAL A 87 2.49 -3.70 -7.78
N VAL A 88 3.73 -3.80 -7.33
CA VAL A 88 4.09 -3.67 -5.92
C VAL A 88 4.75 -2.32 -5.73
N VAL A 89 4.24 -1.54 -4.78
CA VAL A 89 4.82 -0.25 -4.36
C VAL A 89 5.34 -0.42 -2.94
N SER A 90 6.65 -0.27 -2.77
CA SER A 90 7.33 -0.35 -1.47
C SER A 90 8.62 0.46 -1.46
N THR A 91 9.03 0.97 -0.30
CA THR A 91 10.37 1.52 -0.03
C THR A 91 11.40 0.44 0.24
N ASP A 92 10.96 -0.73 0.71
CA ASP A 92 11.85 -1.85 1.01
C ASP A 92 12.35 -2.52 -0.28
N ARG A 93 13.67 -2.69 -0.36
CA ARG A 93 14.34 -3.30 -1.53
C ARG A 93 14.08 -4.78 -1.65
N GLU A 94 14.14 -5.51 -0.55
CA GLU A 94 13.96 -6.96 -0.53
C GLU A 94 12.53 -7.32 -0.94
N VAL A 95 11.52 -6.55 -0.47
CA VAL A 95 10.13 -6.73 -0.90
C VAL A 95 9.96 -6.53 -2.40
N ARG A 96 10.59 -5.50 -2.98
CA ARG A 96 10.50 -5.23 -4.41
C ARG A 96 11.19 -6.31 -5.23
N GLU A 97 12.42 -6.68 -4.86
CA GLU A 97 13.16 -7.75 -5.53
C GLU A 97 12.39 -9.09 -5.47
N ALA A 98 11.81 -9.43 -4.32
CA ALA A 98 10.97 -10.62 -4.17
C ALA A 98 9.70 -10.56 -5.05
N ALA A 99 9.04 -9.40 -5.13
CA ALA A 99 7.88 -9.21 -5.99
C ALA A 99 8.22 -9.32 -7.48
N GLU A 100 9.39 -8.83 -7.90
CA GLU A 100 9.87 -8.97 -9.28
C GLU A 100 10.14 -10.43 -9.64
N VAL A 101 10.72 -11.21 -8.72
CA VAL A 101 10.88 -12.67 -8.90
C VAL A 101 9.54 -13.37 -9.11
N ALA A 102 8.48 -12.89 -8.45
CA ALA A 102 7.11 -13.37 -8.66
C ALA A 102 6.46 -12.85 -9.97
N GLY A 103 7.14 -12.01 -10.74
CA GLY A 103 6.67 -11.44 -12.01
C GLY A 103 5.77 -10.21 -11.85
N ALA A 104 5.83 -9.51 -10.71
CA ALA A 104 5.19 -8.20 -10.55
C ALA A 104 6.12 -7.08 -11.04
N LEU A 105 5.54 -5.95 -11.47
CA LEU A 105 6.29 -4.70 -11.62
C LEU A 105 6.50 -4.09 -10.23
N ALA A 106 7.74 -3.90 -9.82
CA ALA A 106 8.02 -3.20 -8.56
C ALA A 106 8.35 -1.72 -8.79
N LEU A 107 7.75 -0.85 -7.97
CA LEU A 107 7.98 0.58 -7.96
C LEU A 107 8.36 1.03 -6.56
N TRP A 108 9.22 2.04 -6.51
CA TRP A 108 9.53 2.76 -5.29
C TRP A 108 8.31 3.59 -4.84
N SER A 109 8.08 3.71 -3.52
CA SER A 109 6.97 4.50 -2.97
C SER A 109 7.00 5.96 -3.41
N GLU A 110 8.17 6.49 -3.70
CA GLU A 110 8.41 7.82 -4.28
C GLU A 110 7.65 8.00 -5.61
N ALA A 111 7.43 6.94 -6.39
CA ALA A 111 6.62 7.03 -7.60
C ALA A 111 5.16 7.42 -7.30
N LEU A 112 4.60 6.90 -6.20
CA LEU A 112 3.25 7.28 -5.74
C LEU A 112 3.24 8.71 -5.20
N VAL A 113 4.28 9.11 -4.47
CA VAL A 113 4.43 10.47 -3.95
C VAL A 113 4.52 11.49 -5.08
N GLU A 114 5.35 11.23 -6.09
CA GLU A 114 5.48 12.11 -7.25
C GLU A 114 4.21 12.13 -8.09
N TRP A 115 3.48 11.02 -8.17
CA TRP A 115 2.15 10.99 -8.78
C TRP A 115 1.13 11.86 -8.03
N GLU A 116 1.15 11.84 -6.69
CA GLU A 116 0.32 12.70 -5.84
C GLU A 116 0.61 14.19 -6.08
N LYS A 117 1.89 14.58 -6.09
CA LYS A 117 2.33 15.99 -6.19
C LYS A 117 2.01 16.65 -7.53
N ARG A 118 1.90 15.89 -8.61
CA ARG A 118 1.61 16.43 -9.96
C ARG A 118 0.16 16.93 -10.11
N ARG A 119 -0.58 17.06 -9.01
CA ARG A 119 -2.01 17.38 -8.98
C ARG A 119 -2.31 18.43 -7.92
#